data_AF-A0A1J4UP27-F1
#
_entry.id   AF-A0A1J4UP27-F1
#
_cell.length_a   1.000
_cell.length_b   1.000
_cell.length_c   1.000
_cell.angle_alpha   90.00
_cell.angle_beta   90.00
_cell.angle_gamma   90.00
#
_symmetry.space_group_name_H-M   'P 1'
#
loop_
_entity.id
_entity.type
_entity.pdbx_description
1 polymer ?
#
loop_
_entity_poly.entity_id
_entity_poly.type
_entity_poly.pdbx_seq_one_letter_code
_entity_poly.pdbx_strand_id
1 'polypeptide(L)'
;MVNGFKGKSVRVVMYLLCQAPKKPVSQKQIVEVTGLSKGMVSRIMTWLIGKGLVKRPYRSRFVLEYPDRLLIEWIGQRDISSKKAYFIIDDALLKGIPHAHTLLSGAWLDSGYLRNDFTTVYVEKDFKPTVAMRAEEGRVSDFKTKVVLIPAEDKFYFYAKRRIKGENVVNPYLLYADLASMGGIGLTALQQVAEKHHLQKILGA
;
A
#
# COMPACT_ATOMS: atom_id res chain seq x y z
N MET A 1 -7.45 19.67 11.98
CA MET A 1 -6.17 19.63 11.23
C MET A 1 -6.18 18.41 10.31
N VAL A 2 -5.88 18.53 9.02
CA VAL A 2 -5.87 17.36 8.10
C VAL A 2 -4.57 16.61 8.30
N ASN A 3 -4.63 15.34 8.72
CA ASN A 3 -3.48 14.44 8.66
C ASN A 3 -3.43 13.84 7.25
N GLY A 4 -2.38 14.14 6.49
CA GLY A 4 -2.19 13.68 5.11
C GLY A 4 -1.98 12.17 4.97
N PHE A 5 -1.67 11.47 6.06
CA PHE A 5 -1.27 10.06 6.06
C PHE A 5 -2.31 9.09 6.62
N LYS A 6 -3.53 9.56 6.92
CA LYS A 6 -4.61 8.70 7.46
C LYS A 6 -5.89 8.76 6.63
N GLY A 7 -6.63 7.66 6.65
CA GLY A 7 -7.91 7.52 5.96
C GLY A 7 -7.83 7.84 4.47
N LYS A 8 -8.82 8.58 3.96
CA LYS A 8 -8.93 8.93 2.54
C LYS A 8 -7.75 9.75 2.00
N SER A 9 -6.98 10.43 2.86
CA SER A 9 -5.81 11.21 2.43
C SER A 9 -4.69 10.35 1.84
N VAL A 10 -4.60 9.09 2.27
CA VAL A 10 -3.62 8.10 1.78
C VAL A 10 -3.73 7.90 0.26
N ARG A 11 -4.92 8.10 -0.32
CA ARG A 11 -5.10 8.02 -1.78
C ARG A 11 -4.20 9.01 -2.53
N VAL A 12 -4.07 10.23 -2.02
CA VAL A 12 -3.20 11.26 -2.62
C VAL A 12 -1.75 10.85 -2.48
N VAL A 13 -1.34 10.36 -1.30
CA VAL A 13 0.04 9.91 -1.04
C VAL A 13 0.43 8.78 -1.98
N MET A 14 -0.40 7.72 -2.07
CA MET A 14 -0.17 6.60 -2.98
C MET A 14 -0.15 7.03 -4.44
N TYR A 15 -1.07 7.90 -4.86
CA TYR A 15 -1.10 8.45 -6.21
C TYR A 15 0.19 9.22 -6.53
N LEU A 16 0.62 10.10 -5.62
CA LEU A 16 1.85 10.86 -5.77
C LEU A 16 3.04 9.91 -5.87
N LEU A 17 3.22 8.97 -4.96
CA LEU A 17 4.32 8.00 -5.01
C LEU A 17 4.33 7.19 -6.33
N CYS A 18 3.17 6.77 -6.83
CA CYS A 18 3.09 5.99 -8.06
C CYS A 18 3.35 6.80 -9.35
N GLN A 19 2.97 8.09 -9.38
CA GLN A 19 2.92 8.88 -10.61
C GLN A 19 3.83 10.10 -10.61
N ALA A 20 3.90 10.84 -9.51
CA ALA A 20 4.56 12.14 -9.44
C ALA A 20 6.10 12.09 -9.55
N PRO A 21 6.82 11.02 -9.10
CA PRO A 21 8.25 10.89 -9.38
C PRO A 21 8.58 10.87 -10.87
N LYS A 22 7.62 10.47 -11.72
CA LYS A 22 7.83 10.31 -13.16
C LYS A 22 7.55 11.59 -13.93
N LYS A 23 6.60 12.40 -13.44
CA LYS A 23 6.14 13.62 -14.10
C LYS A 23 5.32 14.53 -13.18
N PRO A 24 5.26 15.84 -13.47
CA PRO A 24 4.34 16.74 -12.77
C PRO A 24 2.88 16.28 -12.91
N VAL A 25 2.11 16.38 -11.82
CA VAL A 25 0.68 16.02 -11.78
C VAL A 25 -0.19 17.24 -11.53
N SER A 26 -1.38 17.29 -12.10
CA SER A 26 -2.35 18.36 -11.88
C SER A 26 -3.35 18.02 -10.78
N GLN A 27 -3.94 19.06 -10.17
CA GLN A 27 -5.03 18.87 -9.19
C GLN A 27 -6.21 18.09 -9.78
N LYS A 28 -6.52 18.34 -11.06
CA LYS A 28 -7.60 17.65 -11.79
C LYS A 28 -7.34 16.14 -11.83
N GLN A 29 -6.14 15.73 -12.23
CA GLN A 29 -5.75 14.31 -12.26
C GLN A 29 -5.81 13.66 -10.88
N ILE A 30 -5.36 14.34 -9.83
CA ILE A 30 -5.43 13.81 -8.46
C ILE A 30 -6.91 13.58 -8.07
N VAL A 31 -7.78 14.55 -8.33
CA VAL A 31 -9.24 14.43 -8.06
C VAL A 31 -9.85 13.26 -8.82
N GLU A 32 -9.61 13.17 -10.12
CA GLU A 32 -10.16 12.12 -10.99
C GLU A 32 -9.73 10.73 -10.53
N VAL A 33 -8.45 10.55 -10.22
CA VAL A 33 -7.92 9.23 -9.86
C VAL A 33 -8.28 8.85 -8.43
N THR A 34 -8.16 9.78 -7.48
CA THR A 34 -8.43 9.48 -6.05
C THR A 34 -9.90 9.49 -5.70
N GLY A 35 -10.76 10.07 -6.54
CA GLY A 35 -12.19 10.27 -6.26
C GLY A 35 -12.46 11.18 -5.06
N LEU A 36 -11.50 12.01 -4.65
CA LEU A 36 -11.65 12.97 -3.57
C LEU A 36 -12.15 14.31 -4.09
N SER A 37 -12.85 15.07 -3.26
CA SER A 37 -13.29 16.41 -3.65
C SER A 37 -12.11 17.35 -3.89
N LYS A 38 -12.29 18.32 -4.80
CA LYS A 38 -11.29 19.35 -5.10
C LYS A 38 -10.78 20.05 -3.83
N GLY A 39 -11.68 20.36 -2.89
CA GLY A 39 -11.34 20.99 -1.61
C GLY A 39 -10.55 20.08 -0.66
N MET A 40 -10.82 18.77 -0.65
CA MET A 40 -10.01 17.82 0.12
C MET A 40 -8.61 17.68 -0.47
N VAL A 41 -8.51 17.51 -1.79
CA VAL A 41 -7.22 17.47 -2.49
C VAL A 41 -6.44 18.77 -2.24
N SER A 42 -7.07 19.94 -2.34
CA SER A 42 -6.41 21.22 -2.09
C SER A 42 -5.80 21.28 -0.69
N ARG A 43 -6.56 20.88 0.35
CA ARG A 43 -6.07 20.87 1.73
C ARG A 43 -4.89 19.91 1.93
N ILE A 44 -4.96 18.71 1.36
CA ILE A 44 -3.87 17.73 1.43
C ILE A 44 -2.62 18.26 0.71
N MET A 45 -2.78 18.82 -0.49
CA MET A 45 -1.65 19.39 -1.24
C MET A 45 -1.02 20.58 -0.54
N THR A 46 -1.82 21.50 0.03
CA THR A 46 -1.30 22.61 0.83
C THR A 46 -0.52 22.10 2.05
N TRP A 47 -1.02 21.06 2.71
CA TRP A 47 -0.33 20.43 3.84
C TRP A 47 1.00 19.79 3.41
N LEU A 48 1.03 19.06 2.30
CA LEU A 48 2.25 18.46 1.73
C LEU A 48 3.28 19.52 1.27
N ILE A 49 2.80 20.65 0.72
CA ILE A 49 3.66 21.79 0.36
C ILE A 49 4.25 22.43 1.62
N GLY A 50 3.45 22.64 2.67
CA GLY A 50 3.92 23.17 3.95
C GLY A 50 4.94 22.27 4.64
N LYS A 51 4.90 20.96 4.37
CA LYS A 51 5.91 19.96 4.80
C LYS A 51 7.15 19.91 3.91
N GLY A 52 7.18 20.65 2.79
CA GLY A 52 8.27 20.61 1.82
C GLY A 52 8.35 19.32 1.00
N LEU A 53 7.33 18.46 1.07
CA LEU A 53 7.31 17.18 0.34
C LEU A 53 6.91 17.37 -1.13
N VAL A 54 6.10 18.38 -1.41
CA VAL A 54 5.60 18.70 -2.75
C VAL A 54 5.92 20.15 -3.08
N LYS A 55 6.32 20.41 -4.33
CA LYS A 55 6.39 21.77 -4.89
C LYS A 55 5.29 22.01 -5.90
N ARG A 56 4.91 23.28 -6.05
CA ARG A 56 4.00 23.77 -7.08
C ARG A 56 4.75 24.73 -8.01
N PRO A 57 5.59 24.23 -8.93
CA PRO A 57 6.39 25.09 -9.82
C PRO A 57 5.53 25.89 -10.80
N TYR A 58 4.33 25.39 -11.13
CA TYR A 58 3.39 26.06 -12.03
C TYR A 58 2.01 26.17 -11.39
N ARG A 59 1.22 27.15 -11.84
CA ARG A 59 -0.11 27.47 -11.30
C ARG A 59 -1.03 26.26 -11.16
N SER A 60 -0.89 25.18 -11.93
CA SER A 60 -1.78 24.01 -11.86
C SER A 60 -1.08 22.65 -11.73
N ARG A 61 0.25 22.64 -11.55
CA ARG A 61 1.04 21.39 -11.52
C ARG A 61 1.86 21.28 -10.25
N PHE A 62 1.91 20.06 -9.73
CA PHE A 62 2.64 19.66 -8.55
C PHE A 62 3.73 18.68 -8.93
N VAL A 63 4.87 18.78 -8.26
CA VAL A 63 6.00 17.86 -8.39
C VAL A 63 6.31 17.32 -7.00
N LEU A 64 6.55 16.02 -6.93
CA LEU A 64 7.00 15.38 -5.69
C LEU A 64 8.51 15.59 -5.59
N GLU A 65 8.94 16.39 -4.61
CA GLU A 65 10.34 16.79 -4.47
C GLU A 65 11.17 15.66 -3.83
N TYR A 66 10.63 15.07 -2.77
CA TYR A 66 11.26 14.04 -1.96
C TYR A 66 10.33 12.84 -1.82
N PRO A 67 10.26 11.95 -2.83
CA PRO A 67 9.43 10.75 -2.79
C PRO A 67 9.75 9.85 -1.59
N ASP A 68 10.99 9.89 -1.15
CA ASP A 68 11.56 9.18 -0.02
C ASP A 68 11.06 9.68 1.31
N ARG A 69 11.15 10.98 1.55
CA ARG A 69 10.62 11.58 2.77
C ARG A 69 9.12 11.36 2.84
N LEU A 70 8.41 11.47 1.72
CA LEU A 70 6.97 11.19 1.67
C LEU A 70 6.67 9.73 2.05
N LEU A 71 7.44 8.77 1.52
CA LEU A 71 7.27 7.35 1.82
C LEU A 71 7.61 7.04 3.29
N ILE A 72 8.73 7.55 3.80
CA ILE A 72 9.17 7.35 5.20
C ILE A 72 8.15 7.96 6.17
N GLU A 73 7.70 9.19 5.93
CA GLU A 73 6.68 9.82 6.78
C GLU A 73 5.36 9.04 6.75
N TRP A 74 4.96 8.52 5.58
CA TRP A 74 3.77 7.67 5.47
C TRP A 74 3.93 6.36 6.26
N ILE A 75 5.07 5.70 6.14
CA ILE A 75 5.39 4.47 6.87
C ILE A 75 5.34 4.69 8.37
N GLY A 76 5.92 5.78 8.88
CA GLY A 76 5.90 6.10 10.31
C GLY A 76 4.51 6.33 10.90
N GLN A 77 3.47 6.40 10.07
CA GLN A 77 2.07 6.53 10.49
C GLN A 77 1.25 5.25 10.24
N ARG A 78 1.83 4.23 9.60
CA ARG A 78 1.18 2.95 9.32
C ARG A 78 1.50 1.93 10.41
N ASP A 79 0.45 1.26 10.87
CA ASP A 79 0.56 0.05 11.67
C ASP A 79 -0.30 -1.02 11.01
N ILE A 80 0.36 -1.94 10.29
CA ILE A 80 -0.30 -3.08 9.66
C ILE A 80 -0.52 -4.22 10.66
N SER A 81 0.36 -4.34 11.65
CA SER A 81 0.39 -5.46 12.60
C SER A 81 -0.85 -5.50 13.50
N SER A 82 -1.38 -4.34 13.87
CA SER A 82 -2.58 -4.23 14.71
C SER A 82 -3.90 -4.38 13.93
N LYS A 83 -3.85 -4.50 12.60
CA LYS A 83 -5.07 -4.60 11.79
C LYS A 83 -5.78 -5.92 12.03
N LYS A 84 -7.11 -5.86 11.99
CA LYS A 84 -7.96 -7.05 11.94
C LYS A 84 -7.72 -7.81 10.65
N ALA A 85 -7.63 -9.12 10.77
CA ALA A 85 -7.52 -10.05 9.66
C ALA A 85 -8.41 -11.27 9.90
N TYR A 86 -8.74 -11.95 8.80
CA TYR A 86 -9.36 -13.26 8.84
C TYR A 86 -8.34 -14.33 8.43
N PHE A 87 -8.32 -15.43 9.17
CA PHE A 87 -7.44 -16.56 8.97
C PHE A 87 -8.22 -17.71 8.36
N ILE A 88 -7.85 -18.14 7.16
CA ILE A 88 -8.52 -19.26 6.48
C ILE A 88 -7.53 -20.38 6.17
N ILE A 89 -8.04 -21.60 6.14
CA ILE A 89 -7.23 -22.82 6.12
C ILE A 89 -6.69 -23.21 4.74
N ASP A 90 -7.26 -22.67 3.65
CA ASP A 90 -6.98 -23.11 2.28
C ASP A 90 -6.98 -21.91 1.30
N ASP A 91 -5.97 -21.85 0.43
CA ASP A 91 -5.78 -20.84 -0.61
C ASP A 91 -6.68 -21.05 -1.82
N ALA A 92 -7.17 -22.26 -2.06
CA ALA A 92 -8.18 -22.54 -3.08
C ALA A 92 -9.46 -21.70 -2.87
N LEU A 93 -9.73 -21.31 -1.62
CA LEU A 93 -10.86 -20.45 -1.24
C LEU A 93 -10.70 -18.99 -1.68
N LEU A 94 -9.50 -18.56 -2.11
CA LEU A 94 -9.29 -17.24 -2.72
C LEU A 94 -9.84 -17.15 -4.15
N LYS A 95 -10.15 -18.28 -4.78
CA LYS A 95 -10.62 -18.32 -6.17
C LYS A 95 -11.94 -17.56 -6.30
N GLY A 96 -11.96 -16.58 -7.21
CA GLY A 96 -13.13 -15.73 -7.45
C GLY A 96 -13.28 -14.55 -6.48
N ILE A 97 -12.41 -14.44 -5.47
CA ILE A 97 -12.37 -13.28 -4.56
C ILE A 97 -11.45 -12.21 -5.16
N PRO A 98 -11.91 -10.98 -5.43
CA PRO A 98 -11.02 -9.89 -5.79
C PRO A 98 -10.03 -9.59 -4.66
N HIS A 99 -8.75 -9.85 -4.91
CA HIS A 99 -7.71 -9.65 -3.90
C HIS A 99 -6.40 -9.16 -4.52
N ALA A 100 -5.45 -8.78 -3.66
CA ALA A 100 -4.08 -8.48 -4.03
C ALA A 100 -3.10 -8.88 -2.91
N HIS A 101 -2.05 -9.61 -3.27
CA HIS A 101 -0.97 -10.05 -2.39
C HIS A 101 -0.18 -8.85 -1.84
N THR A 102 0.15 -8.94 -0.55
CA THR A 102 0.97 -7.98 0.21
C THR A 102 1.89 -8.73 1.19
N LEU A 103 2.66 -8.00 2.00
CA LEU A 103 3.63 -8.53 2.97
C LEU A 103 4.55 -9.57 2.31
N LEU A 104 4.95 -10.61 3.06
CA LEU A 104 5.89 -11.62 2.56
C LEU A 104 5.38 -12.35 1.31
N SER A 105 4.08 -12.61 1.20
CA SER A 105 3.52 -13.26 0.00
C SER A 105 3.65 -12.39 -1.26
N GLY A 106 3.40 -11.07 -1.11
CA GLY A 106 3.61 -10.10 -2.19
C GLY A 106 5.08 -9.93 -2.53
N ALA A 107 5.97 -9.95 -1.52
CA ALA A 107 7.41 -9.88 -1.71
C ALA A 107 7.94 -11.11 -2.45
N TRP A 108 7.55 -12.32 -2.05
CA TRP A 108 7.90 -13.56 -2.74
C TRP A 108 7.46 -13.55 -4.20
N LEU A 109 6.21 -13.19 -4.48
CA LEU A 109 5.71 -13.10 -5.86
C LEU A 109 6.47 -12.06 -6.67
N ASP A 110 6.82 -10.93 -6.06
CA ASP A 110 7.51 -9.85 -6.74
C ASP A 110 9.00 -10.12 -6.91
N SER A 111 9.80 -10.20 -5.84
CA SER A 111 11.26 -10.33 -5.93
C SER A 111 11.75 -11.78 -5.99
N GLY A 112 10.90 -12.77 -5.69
CA GLY A 112 11.36 -14.15 -5.50
C GLY A 112 12.18 -14.32 -4.23
N TYR A 113 12.18 -13.35 -3.33
CA TYR A 113 12.88 -13.43 -2.07
C TYR A 113 11.99 -14.04 -1.00
N LEU A 114 12.52 -15.04 -0.29
CA LEU A 114 11.94 -15.72 0.87
C LEU A 114 10.54 -16.29 0.60
N ARG A 115 10.50 -17.55 0.19
CA ARG A 115 9.24 -18.32 0.16
C ARG A 115 8.69 -18.45 1.59
N ASN A 116 7.39 -18.25 1.73
CA ASN A 116 6.66 -18.39 2.99
C ASN A 116 5.50 -19.39 2.84
N ASP A 117 5.11 -20.01 3.95
CA ASP A 117 4.07 -21.06 3.97
C ASP A 117 2.64 -20.51 4.10
N PHE A 118 2.51 -19.18 4.08
CA PHE A 118 1.23 -18.49 4.17
C PHE A 118 1.09 -17.42 3.09
N THR A 119 -0.14 -17.17 2.68
CA THR A 119 -0.52 -16.13 1.74
C THR A 119 -1.13 -14.96 2.51
N THR A 120 -0.75 -13.73 2.19
CA THR A 120 -1.36 -12.55 2.82
C THR A 120 -1.87 -11.59 1.76
N VAL A 121 -3.18 -11.38 1.76
CA VAL A 121 -3.84 -10.61 0.71
C VAL A 121 -4.72 -9.53 1.31
N TYR A 122 -4.80 -8.39 0.63
CA TYR A 122 -5.91 -7.48 0.82
C TYR A 122 -7.14 -7.98 0.10
N VAL A 123 -8.28 -7.87 0.77
CA VAL A 123 -9.63 -8.05 0.22
C VAL A 123 -10.43 -6.75 0.36
N GLU A 124 -11.58 -6.65 -0.29
CA GLU A 124 -12.45 -5.49 -0.14
C GLU A 124 -12.89 -5.30 1.32
N LYS A 125 -13.14 -4.04 1.71
CA LYS A 125 -13.40 -3.67 3.11
C LYS A 125 -14.58 -4.43 3.72
N ASP A 126 -15.61 -4.61 2.91
CA ASP A 126 -16.89 -5.24 3.20
C ASP A 126 -16.88 -6.74 2.92
N PHE A 127 -15.76 -7.29 2.46
CA PHE A 127 -15.59 -8.74 2.35
C PHE A 127 -15.75 -9.38 3.73
N LYS A 128 -16.67 -10.35 3.81
CA LYS A 128 -16.86 -11.21 4.97
C LYS A 128 -16.62 -12.66 4.55
N PRO A 129 -15.74 -13.39 5.23
CA PRO A 129 -15.57 -14.81 4.96
C PRO A 129 -16.89 -15.55 5.16
N THR A 130 -17.12 -16.57 4.34
CA THR A 130 -18.27 -17.46 4.51
C THR A 130 -17.97 -18.52 5.57
N VAL A 131 -19.01 -19.18 6.10
CA VAL A 131 -18.84 -20.32 7.03
C VAL A 131 -17.97 -21.42 6.43
N ALA A 132 -18.08 -21.64 5.11
CA ALA A 132 -17.26 -22.63 4.39
C ALA A 132 -15.76 -22.32 4.45
N MET A 133 -15.38 -21.04 4.60
CA MET A 133 -13.98 -20.64 4.70
C MET A 133 -13.36 -20.92 6.07
N ARG A 134 -14.18 -21.29 7.07
CA ARG A 134 -13.76 -21.58 8.46
C ARG A 134 -12.83 -20.49 9.01
N ALA A 135 -13.25 -19.25 8.85
CA ALA A 135 -12.41 -18.11 9.16
C ALA A 135 -12.39 -17.80 10.65
N GLU A 136 -11.20 -17.59 11.20
CA GLU A 136 -11.01 -17.00 12.53
C GLU A 136 -10.63 -15.53 12.41
N GLU A 137 -11.12 -14.68 13.31
CA GLU A 137 -10.67 -13.29 13.43
C GLU A 137 -9.46 -13.19 14.35
N GLY A 138 -8.51 -12.33 13.97
CA GLY A 138 -7.42 -11.92 14.86
C GLY A 138 -6.62 -10.76 14.29
N ARG A 139 -5.37 -10.60 14.72
CA ARG A 139 -4.47 -9.55 14.23
C ARG A 139 -3.52 -10.08 13.18
N VAL A 140 -3.10 -9.25 12.22
CA VAL A 140 -2.13 -9.63 11.18
C VAL A 140 -0.85 -10.26 11.76
N SER A 141 -0.44 -9.86 12.96
CA SER A 141 0.72 -10.41 13.68
C SER A 141 0.61 -11.88 14.05
N ASP A 142 -0.59 -12.46 14.10
CA ASP A 142 -0.81 -13.74 14.75
C ASP A 142 -0.58 -14.95 13.83
N PHE A 143 -0.34 -14.73 12.52
CA PHE A 143 -0.05 -15.72 11.46
C PHE A 143 -0.41 -17.18 11.80
N LYS A 144 -1.72 -17.48 11.90
CA LYS A 144 -2.22 -18.76 12.42
C LYS A 144 -2.47 -19.83 11.36
N THR A 145 -2.59 -19.46 10.09
CA THR A 145 -3.10 -20.33 9.01
C THR A 145 -2.41 -20.06 7.68
N LYS A 146 -2.75 -20.85 6.65
CA LYS A 146 -2.23 -20.72 5.29
C LYS A 146 -2.58 -19.39 4.62
N VAL A 147 -3.68 -18.73 5.00
CA VAL A 147 -4.10 -17.51 4.31
C VAL A 147 -4.63 -16.48 5.30
N VAL A 148 -4.07 -15.28 5.20
CA VAL A 148 -4.44 -14.09 5.98
C VAL A 148 -5.13 -13.10 5.06
N LEU A 149 -6.43 -12.88 5.28
CA LEU A 149 -7.22 -11.88 4.57
C LEU A 149 -7.26 -10.59 5.37
N ILE A 150 -6.75 -9.51 4.81
CA ILE A 150 -6.75 -8.19 5.43
C ILE A 150 -7.83 -7.35 4.75
N PRO A 151 -8.93 -6.99 5.43
CA PRO A 151 -9.90 -6.05 4.87
C PRO A 151 -9.23 -4.69 4.61
N ALA A 152 -9.21 -4.27 3.36
CA ALA A 152 -8.65 -2.97 3.00
C ALA A 152 -9.49 -1.85 3.61
N GLU A 153 -8.85 -0.83 4.18
CA GLU A 153 -9.58 0.34 4.71
C GLU A 153 -10.27 1.15 3.60
N ASP A 154 -9.72 1.05 2.38
CA ASP A 154 -10.09 1.82 1.21
C ASP A 154 -9.80 1.03 -0.07
N LYS A 155 -10.69 1.11 -1.07
CA LYS A 155 -10.49 0.46 -2.39
C LYS A 155 -9.21 0.91 -3.10
N PHE A 156 -8.65 2.05 -2.73
CA PHE A 156 -7.42 2.56 -3.30
C PHE A 156 -6.18 1.73 -2.95
N TYR A 157 -6.27 0.79 -2.01
CA TYR A 157 -5.22 -0.21 -1.77
C TYR A 157 -4.94 -1.07 -3.03
N PHE A 158 -5.93 -1.22 -3.90
CA PHE A 158 -5.81 -1.91 -5.18
C PHE A 158 -5.35 -1.01 -6.34
N TYR A 159 -5.09 0.29 -6.08
CA TYR A 159 -4.59 1.20 -7.08
C TYR A 159 -3.19 0.81 -7.55
N ALA A 160 -2.99 0.83 -8.88
CA ALA A 160 -1.74 0.47 -9.54
C ALA A 160 -1.19 -0.92 -9.13
N LYS A 161 -2.08 -1.84 -8.72
CA LYS A 161 -1.71 -3.25 -8.52
C LYS A 161 -1.14 -3.83 -9.81
N ARG A 162 -0.21 -4.77 -9.68
CA ARG A 162 0.48 -5.40 -10.80
C ARG A 162 0.10 -6.87 -10.90
N ARG A 163 0.00 -7.38 -12.12
CA ARG A 163 -0.20 -8.82 -12.35
C ARG A 163 1.17 -9.49 -12.50
N ILE A 164 1.51 -10.40 -11.59
CA ILE A 164 2.80 -11.11 -11.57
C ILE A 164 2.50 -12.61 -11.50
N LYS A 165 2.98 -13.38 -12.48
CA LYS A 165 2.70 -14.83 -12.58
C LYS A 165 1.22 -15.19 -12.46
N GLY A 166 0.34 -14.35 -13.03
CA GLY A 166 -1.12 -14.52 -12.98
C GLY A 166 -1.80 -13.92 -11.76
N GLU A 167 -1.06 -13.66 -10.68
CA GLU A 167 -1.53 -13.14 -9.39
C GLU A 167 -1.53 -11.61 -9.35
N ASN A 168 -2.44 -11.02 -8.57
CA ASN A 168 -2.44 -9.58 -8.31
C ASN A 168 -1.55 -9.25 -7.11
N VAL A 169 -0.56 -8.38 -7.26
CA VAL A 169 0.28 -7.87 -6.16
C VAL A 169 0.03 -6.38 -6.02
N VAL A 170 -0.03 -5.86 -4.79
CA VAL A 170 -0.18 -4.42 -4.55
C VAL A 170 0.95 -3.61 -5.22
N ASN A 171 0.75 -2.30 -5.38
CA ASN A 171 1.80 -1.46 -5.95
C ASN A 171 3.07 -1.49 -5.06
N PRO A 172 4.27 -1.28 -5.64
CA PRO A 172 5.54 -1.41 -4.92
C PRO A 172 5.64 -0.54 -3.66
N TYR A 173 5.06 0.65 -3.66
CA TYR A 173 5.11 1.56 -2.51
C TYR A 173 4.27 1.07 -1.33
N LEU A 174 3.08 0.51 -1.61
CA LEU A 174 2.26 -0.12 -0.58
C LEU A 174 2.89 -1.41 -0.07
N LEU A 175 3.46 -2.24 -0.96
CA LEU A 175 4.18 -3.46 -0.57
C LEU A 175 5.35 -3.12 0.36
N TYR A 176 6.16 -2.14 -0.05
CA TYR A 176 7.27 -1.63 0.74
C TYR A 176 6.80 -1.11 2.10
N ALA A 177 5.73 -0.30 2.14
CA ALA A 177 5.22 0.26 3.38
C ALA A 177 4.64 -0.79 4.34
N ASP A 178 4.00 -1.83 3.81
CA ASP A 178 3.47 -2.93 4.60
C ASP A 178 4.61 -3.79 5.19
N LEU A 179 5.65 -4.10 4.41
CA LEU A 179 6.83 -4.81 4.89
C LEU A 179 7.60 -4.02 5.96
N ALA A 180 7.72 -2.70 5.79
CA ALA A 180 8.34 -1.82 6.77
C ALA A 180 7.58 -1.85 8.10
N SER A 181 6.25 -1.78 8.03
CA SER A 181 5.37 -1.79 9.20
C SER A 181 5.34 -3.16 9.90
N MET A 182 5.58 -4.26 9.18
CA MET A 182 5.69 -5.61 9.75
C MET A 182 6.95 -5.78 10.64
N GLY A 183 8.05 -5.11 10.32
CA GLY A 183 9.33 -5.28 11.02
C GLY A 183 9.95 -6.67 10.83
N GLY A 184 11.00 -6.98 11.61
CA GLY A 184 11.67 -8.28 11.60
C GLY A 184 12.08 -8.74 10.20
N ILE A 185 11.66 -9.95 9.81
CA ILE A 185 11.93 -10.53 8.48
C ILE A 185 11.34 -9.70 7.33
N GLY A 186 10.33 -8.87 7.62
CA GLY A 186 9.77 -7.91 6.67
C GLY A 186 10.81 -6.89 6.20
N LEU A 187 11.76 -6.49 7.06
CA LEU A 187 12.82 -5.53 6.69
C LEU A 187 13.78 -6.11 5.64
N THR A 188 14.08 -7.41 5.72
CA THR A 188 14.95 -8.06 4.73
C THR A 188 14.24 -8.23 3.39
N ALA A 189 12.97 -8.64 3.40
CA ALA A 189 12.16 -8.72 2.18
C ALA A 189 11.95 -7.33 1.54
N LEU A 190 11.82 -6.29 2.38
CA LEU A 190 11.71 -4.90 1.96
C LEU A 190 12.94 -4.44 1.17
N GLN A 191 14.16 -4.78 1.59
CA GLN A 191 15.39 -4.43 0.86
C GLN A 191 15.36 -4.99 -0.57
N GLN A 192 14.91 -6.22 -0.73
CA GLN A 192 14.83 -6.90 -2.03
C GLN A 192 13.77 -6.28 -2.96
N VAL A 193 12.62 -5.89 -2.39
CA VAL A 193 11.62 -5.10 -3.13
C VAL A 193 12.19 -3.73 -3.50
N ALA A 194 12.96 -3.10 -2.60
CA ALA A 194 13.56 -1.79 -2.84
C ALA A 194 14.58 -1.83 -3.98
N GLU A 195 15.45 -2.84 -4.01
CA GLU A 195 16.42 -3.09 -5.08
C GLU A 195 15.74 -3.21 -6.43
N LYS A 196 14.77 -4.12 -6.51
CA LYS A 196 14.04 -4.43 -7.75
C LYS A 196 13.33 -3.22 -8.33
N HIS A 197 12.75 -2.36 -7.50
CA HIS A 197 11.98 -1.18 -7.94
C HIS A 197 12.78 0.12 -7.89
N HIS A 198 14.10 0.04 -7.67
CA HIS A 198 14.98 1.20 -7.51
C HIS A 198 14.49 2.19 -6.44
N LEU A 199 13.81 1.69 -5.40
CA LEU A 199 13.42 2.47 -4.22
C LEU A 199 14.63 2.70 -3.28
N GLN A 200 15.79 2.12 -3.55
CA GLN A 200 17.02 2.42 -2.80
C GLN A 200 17.51 3.85 -3.04
N LYS A 201 17.39 4.36 -4.27
CA LYS A 201 17.68 5.76 -4.61
C LYS A 201 16.79 6.76 -3.87
N ILE A 202 15.63 6.27 -3.42
CA ILE A 202 14.69 7.00 -2.58
C ILE A 202 15.26 6.97 -1.14
N LEU A 203 15.70 5.84 -0.61
CA LEU A 203 16.08 5.70 0.80
C LEU A 203 17.48 6.20 1.20
N GLY A 204 18.23 6.84 0.30
CA GLY A 204 19.51 7.46 0.64
C GLY A 204 20.65 6.46 0.91
N ALA A 205 20.68 5.34 0.19
CA ALA A 205 21.85 4.48 0.06
C ALA A 205 22.54 4.71 -1.29
#